data_AF-A0A202E0I8-F1
#
_entry.id   AF-A0A202E0I8-F1
#
_cell.length_a   1.000
_cell.length_b   1.000
_cell.length_c   1.000
_cell.angle_alpha   90.00
_cell.angle_beta   90.00
_cell.angle_gamma   90.00
#
_symmetry.space_group_name_H-M   'P 1'
#
loop_
_entity.id
_entity.type
_entity.pdbx_description
1 polymer ?
#
loop_
_entity_poly.entity_id
_entity_poly.type
_entity_poly.pdbx_seq_one_letter_code
_entity_poly.pdbx_strand_id
1 'polypeptide(L)'
;MLETFIKNLKKSPKKSVFNPWWDIDPENDLNKNGPKIRRQQLTQYIKERQGKIKYLLLGEALGYQGGHFTGIAMTSERILLDQMHHKGITAKHIFKKLSPQRTSNPKIKENGFTEPTATIVWGFMVQNNIDPNSFLIWNAFPWHPFHQNRGILSNRTPKPDEFSKGLKILHDLIKLSGPKKIIAIGEKAHLQLNEMGIKNIKVRHPANGGAGKFRNQMLDIIEKN
;
A
#
# COMPACT_ATOMS: atom_id res chain seq x y z
N MET A 1 -16.13 -9.89 9.04
CA MET A 1 -15.95 -8.73 8.12
C MET A 1 -14.56 -8.69 7.50
N LEU A 2 -13.48 -8.64 8.29
CA LEU A 2 -12.10 -8.63 7.76
C LEU A 2 -11.75 -9.88 6.92
N GLU A 3 -12.08 -11.08 7.38
CA GLU A 3 -11.79 -12.30 6.62
C GLU A 3 -12.50 -12.33 5.26
N THR A 4 -13.75 -11.85 5.24
CA THR A 4 -14.52 -11.67 4.00
C THR A 4 -13.86 -10.66 3.07
N PHE A 5 -13.40 -9.52 3.61
CA PHE A 5 -12.64 -8.52 2.86
C PHE A 5 -11.38 -9.13 2.22
N ILE A 6 -10.57 -9.85 3.02
CA ILE A 6 -9.39 -10.55 2.52
C ILE A 6 -9.82 -11.53 1.43
N LYS A 7 -10.80 -12.41 1.66
CA LYS A 7 -11.27 -13.36 0.64
C LYS A 7 -11.71 -12.69 -0.67
N ASN A 8 -12.33 -11.51 -0.61
CA ASN A 8 -12.77 -10.77 -1.79
C ASN A 8 -11.60 -10.28 -2.66
N LEU A 9 -10.42 -10.03 -2.10
CA LEU A 9 -9.21 -9.65 -2.84
C LEU A 9 -8.74 -10.73 -3.83
N LYS A 10 -9.22 -11.97 -3.72
CA LYS A 10 -8.99 -13.04 -4.72
C LYS A 10 -9.55 -12.67 -6.11
N LYS A 11 -10.54 -11.78 -6.18
CA LYS A 11 -11.26 -11.41 -7.42
C LYS A 11 -10.53 -10.33 -8.23
N SER A 12 -9.23 -10.49 -8.46
CA SER A 12 -8.44 -9.57 -9.29
C SER A 12 -8.84 -9.63 -10.76
N PRO A 13 -8.64 -8.55 -11.54
CA PRO A 13 -8.61 -8.65 -13.00
C PRO A 13 -7.59 -9.71 -13.45
N LYS A 14 -7.86 -10.31 -14.62
CA LYS A 14 -6.95 -11.27 -15.26
C LYS A 14 -6.15 -10.54 -16.34
N LYS A 15 -4.95 -11.06 -16.65
CA LYS A 15 -3.97 -10.54 -17.64
C LYS A 15 -3.24 -9.28 -17.17
N SER A 16 -1.90 -9.36 -17.08
CA SER A 16 -1.02 -8.23 -16.76
C SER A 16 -1.37 -7.51 -15.44
N VAL A 17 -1.92 -8.27 -14.49
CA VAL A 17 -2.18 -7.87 -13.10
C VAL A 17 -1.75 -9.02 -12.22
N PHE A 18 -0.87 -8.72 -11.26
CA PHE A 18 -0.43 -9.64 -10.23
C PHE A 18 -1.24 -9.41 -8.95
N ASN A 19 -1.78 -10.49 -8.40
CA ASN A 19 -2.47 -10.47 -7.13
C ASN A 19 -1.51 -10.90 -6.01
N PRO A 20 -0.94 -9.96 -5.23
CA PRO A 20 0.08 -10.29 -4.24
C PRO A 20 -0.41 -11.30 -3.19
N TRP A 21 -1.70 -11.33 -2.90
CA TRP A 21 -2.18 -12.23 -1.86
C TRP A 21 -2.77 -13.55 -2.39
N TRP A 22 -2.77 -13.83 -3.69
CA TRP A 22 -3.18 -15.15 -4.24
C TRP A 22 -2.25 -15.72 -5.30
N ASP A 23 -1.48 -14.89 -6.00
CA ASP A 23 -0.59 -15.31 -7.08
C ASP A 23 0.83 -15.46 -6.57
N ILE A 24 1.50 -16.54 -7.02
CA ILE A 24 2.93 -16.75 -6.83
C ILE A 24 3.64 -16.08 -8.02
N ASP A 25 4.75 -15.40 -7.75
CA ASP A 25 5.70 -14.97 -8.77
C ASP A 25 6.86 -15.98 -8.79
N PRO A 26 6.87 -16.99 -9.68
CA PRO A 26 7.83 -18.10 -9.60
C PRO A 26 9.28 -17.67 -9.84
N GLU A 27 9.47 -16.57 -10.56
CA GLU A 27 10.80 -16.04 -10.87
C GLU A 27 11.32 -15.19 -9.70
N ASN A 28 10.44 -14.40 -9.08
CA ASN A 28 10.86 -13.37 -8.13
C ASN A 28 10.53 -13.64 -6.66
N ASP A 29 9.58 -14.52 -6.34
CA ASP A 29 9.32 -14.91 -4.96
C ASP A 29 10.43 -15.84 -4.45
N LEU A 30 10.75 -15.72 -3.15
CA LEU A 30 11.67 -16.60 -2.44
C LEU A 30 11.22 -18.06 -2.49
N ASN A 31 9.91 -18.29 -2.37
CA ASN A 31 9.27 -19.60 -2.46
C ASN A 31 7.74 -19.48 -2.61
N LYS A 32 7.08 -20.62 -2.79
CA LYS A 32 5.62 -20.73 -2.98
C LYS A 32 4.74 -20.20 -1.82
N ASN A 33 5.32 -19.86 -0.66
CA ASN A 33 4.56 -19.32 0.47
C ASN A 33 4.31 -17.81 0.36
N GLY A 34 4.88 -17.10 -0.62
CA GLY A 34 4.73 -15.65 -0.82
C GLY A 34 3.30 -15.14 -0.60
N PRO A 35 2.28 -15.68 -1.29
CA PRO A 35 0.89 -15.27 -1.10
C PRO A 35 0.37 -15.45 0.32
N LYS A 36 0.72 -16.56 0.97
CA LYS A 36 0.30 -16.85 2.35
C LYS A 36 0.88 -15.82 3.31
N ILE A 37 2.17 -15.52 3.18
CA ILE A 37 2.87 -14.51 3.98
C ILE A 37 2.22 -13.13 3.75
N ARG A 38 2.06 -12.72 2.49
CA ARG A 38 1.43 -11.43 2.15
C ARG A 38 0.00 -11.31 2.72
N ARG A 39 -0.81 -12.38 2.70
CA ARG A 39 -2.15 -12.40 3.34
C ARG A 39 -2.06 -12.24 4.87
N GLN A 40 -1.14 -12.94 5.52
CA GLN A 40 -0.96 -12.86 6.98
C GLN A 40 -0.52 -11.45 7.39
N GLN A 41 0.43 -10.86 6.64
CA GLN A 41 0.87 -9.48 6.82
C GLN A 41 -0.28 -8.50 6.65
N LEU A 42 -1.04 -8.57 5.55
CA LEU A 42 -2.18 -7.67 5.35
C LEU A 42 -3.24 -7.82 6.45
N THR A 43 -3.57 -9.06 6.83
CA THR A 43 -4.55 -9.33 7.87
C THR A 43 -4.12 -8.69 9.19
N GLN A 44 -2.85 -8.87 9.58
CA GLN A 44 -2.35 -8.28 10.81
C GLN A 44 -2.26 -6.76 10.74
N TYR A 45 -1.82 -6.22 9.60
CA TYR A 45 -1.70 -4.77 9.37
C TYR A 45 -3.02 -4.05 9.61
N ILE A 46 -4.12 -4.61 9.08
CA ILE A 46 -5.47 -4.06 9.28
C ILE A 46 -5.92 -4.27 10.73
N LYS A 47 -5.74 -5.47 11.32
CA LYS A 47 -6.15 -5.77 12.70
C LYS A 47 -5.54 -4.81 13.73
N GLU A 48 -4.27 -4.45 13.59
CA GLU A 48 -3.59 -3.57 14.55
C GLU A 48 -4.08 -2.11 14.50
N ARG A 49 -4.72 -1.74 13.40
CA ARG A 49 -5.25 -0.39 13.13
C ARG A 49 -6.73 -0.28 13.45
N GLN A 50 -7.47 -1.39 13.48
CA GLN A 50 -8.90 -1.39 13.79
C GLN A 50 -9.19 -0.63 15.10
N GLY A 51 -10.19 0.26 15.05
CA GLY A 51 -10.56 1.14 16.16
C GLY A 51 -9.68 2.38 16.34
N LYS A 52 -8.58 2.53 15.58
CA LYS A 52 -7.65 3.66 15.67
C LYS A 52 -7.58 4.52 14.41
N ILE A 53 -8.05 3.99 13.29
CA ILE A 53 -7.98 4.64 11.97
C ILE A 53 -8.74 5.97 12.00
N LYS A 54 -8.01 7.06 11.75
CA LYS A 54 -8.56 8.39 11.52
C LYS A 54 -8.48 8.75 10.03
N TYR A 55 -7.43 8.31 9.36
CA TYR A 55 -7.12 8.66 7.97
C TYR A 55 -6.97 7.41 7.11
N LEU A 56 -7.57 7.43 5.92
CA LEU A 56 -7.31 6.46 4.86
C LEU A 56 -6.50 7.13 3.74
N LEU A 57 -5.25 6.71 3.57
CA LEU A 57 -4.35 7.20 2.51
C LEU A 57 -4.47 6.29 1.30
N LEU A 58 -4.74 6.86 0.14
CA LEU A 58 -4.97 6.13 -1.10
C LEU A 58 -4.00 6.55 -2.19
N GLY A 59 -3.14 5.62 -2.61
CA GLY A 59 -2.38 5.73 -3.86
C GLY A 59 -3.15 5.15 -5.05
N GLU A 60 -2.49 5.11 -6.21
CA GLU A 60 -3.08 4.60 -7.46
C GLU A 60 -3.18 3.07 -7.46
N ALA A 61 -2.03 2.38 -7.39
CA ALA A 61 -1.92 0.94 -7.50
C ALA A 61 -0.71 0.41 -6.73
N LEU A 62 -0.69 -0.90 -6.44
CA LEU A 62 0.53 -1.53 -5.93
C LEU A 62 1.61 -1.51 -7.01
N GLY A 63 2.86 -1.39 -6.59
CA GLY A 63 4.03 -1.51 -7.45
C GLY A 63 4.97 -2.63 -7.05
N TYR A 64 5.81 -3.07 -7.99
CA TYR A 64 6.77 -4.16 -7.79
C TYR A 64 7.78 -3.88 -6.66
N GLN A 65 8.10 -2.61 -6.39
CA GLN A 65 9.09 -2.24 -5.38
C GLN A 65 8.57 -2.27 -3.93
N GLY A 66 7.28 -2.52 -3.74
CA GLY A 66 6.60 -2.43 -2.45
C GLY A 66 5.61 -3.57 -2.26
N GLY A 67 4.32 -3.24 -2.31
CA GLY A 67 3.25 -4.18 -1.99
C GLY A 67 3.11 -5.40 -2.90
N HIS A 68 3.81 -5.47 -4.04
CA HIS A 68 4.01 -6.76 -4.71
C HIS A 68 4.60 -7.80 -3.75
N PHE A 69 5.67 -7.45 -3.03
CA PHE A 69 6.36 -8.37 -2.12
C PHE A 69 5.91 -8.22 -0.66
N THR A 70 5.46 -7.05 -0.23
CA THR A 70 5.02 -6.86 1.16
C THR A 70 3.55 -7.19 1.37
N GLY A 71 2.73 -7.10 0.32
CA GLY A 71 1.27 -7.15 0.43
C GLY A 71 0.65 -5.93 1.12
N ILE A 72 1.43 -4.88 1.41
CA ILE A 72 0.99 -3.64 2.07
C ILE A 72 1.27 -2.45 1.13
N ALA A 73 0.28 -1.58 0.95
CA ALA A 73 0.43 -0.41 0.10
C ALA A 73 1.45 0.58 0.66
N MET A 74 2.29 1.13 -0.24
CA MET A 74 3.36 2.08 0.12
C MET A 74 4.22 1.58 1.29
N THR A 75 4.58 0.30 1.26
CA THR A 75 5.49 -0.33 2.22
C THR A 75 6.41 -1.26 1.44
N SER A 76 7.71 -1.11 1.65
CA SER A 76 8.74 -1.90 0.98
C SER A 76 9.44 -2.87 1.93
N GLU A 77 10.05 -3.92 1.39
CA GLU A 77 10.74 -4.92 2.20
C GLU A 77 11.91 -4.32 2.98
N ARG A 78 12.59 -3.29 2.46
CA ARG A 78 13.62 -2.58 3.24
C ARG A 78 13.07 -1.98 4.53
N ILE A 79 11.80 -1.57 4.57
CA ILE A 79 11.17 -1.12 5.81
C ILE A 79 10.88 -2.31 6.72
N LEU A 80 10.33 -3.40 6.16
CA LEU A 80 9.98 -4.60 6.93
C LEU A 80 11.20 -5.35 7.50
N LEU A 81 12.35 -5.22 6.84
CA LEU A 81 13.62 -5.86 7.22
C LEU A 81 14.56 -4.91 7.97
N ASP A 82 14.02 -3.81 8.51
CA ASP A 82 14.75 -2.80 9.28
C ASP A 82 15.96 -2.17 8.57
N GLN A 83 16.01 -2.23 7.24
CA GLN A 83 17.06 -1.61 6.42
C GLN A 83 16.91 -0.08 6.33
N MET A 84 15.83 0.49 6.88
CA MET A 84 15.53 1.93 6.90
C MET A 84 15.70 2.57 8.30
N HIS A 85 16.32 1.87 9.25
CA HIS A 85 16.52 2.36 10.63
C HIS A 85 17.29 3.69 10.70
N HIS A 86 18.23 3.94 9.77
CA HIS A 86 18.96 5.21 9.65
C HIS A 86 18.06 6.43 9.37
N LYS A 87 16.81 6.21 8.91
CA LYS A 87 15.77 7.24 8.75
C LYS A 87 14.75 7.25 9.90
N GLY A 88 15.01 6.49 10.96
CA GLY A 88 14.08 6.24 12.06
C GLY A 88 12.95 5.26 11.72
N ILE A 89 12.90 4.70 10.50
CA ILE A 89 11.80 3.84 10.06
C ILE A 89 12.16 2.38 10.30
N THR A 90 11.39 1.73 11.16
CA THR A 90 11.51 0.31 11.52
C THR A 90 10.22 -0.46 11.25
N ALA A 91 10.31 -1.79 11.18
CA ALA A 91 9.21 -2.73 11.04
C ALA A 91 8.14 -2.56 12.13
N LYS A 92 8.54 -2.12 13.33
CA LYS A 92 7.64 -1.88 14.48
C LYS A 92 6.60 -0.78 14.23
N HIS A 93 6.85 0.13 13.28
CA HIS A 93 5.85 1.12 12.88
C HIS A 93 4.72 0.49 12.06
N ILE A 94 4.97 -0.66 11.42
CA ILE A 94 4.01 -1.37 10.58
C ILE A 94 3.30 -2.45 11.40
N PHE A 95 4.08 -3.26 12.13
CA PHE A 95 3.63 -4.42 12.89
C PHE A 95 4.14 -4.38 14.34
N LYS A 96 3.23 -4.44 15.30
CA LYS A 96 3.52 -4.58 16.73
C LYS A 96 3.51 -6.02 17.21
N LYS A 97 2.68 -6.87 16.60
CA LYS A 97 2.43 -8.25 17.05
C LYS A 97 2.84 -9.32 16.03
N LEU A 98 3.48 -8.92 14.93
CA LEU A 98 3.95 -9.83 13.89
C LEU A 98 5.36 -9.44 13.46
N SER A 99 6.24 -10.43 13.39
CA SER A 99 7.54 -10.28 12.71
C SER A 99 7.31 -10.45 11.21
N PRO A 100 7.51 -9.40 10.39
CA PRO A 100 7.30 -9.50 8.95
C PRO A 100 8.33 -10.43 8.32
N GLN A 101 7.96 -11.01 7.18
CA GLN A 101 8.79 -11.91 6.41
C GLN A 101 8.98 -11.37 5.00
N ARG A 102 10.21 -11.45 4.51
CA ARG A 102 10.54 -11.25 3.10
C ARG A 102 9.77 -12.25 2.25
N THR A 103 9.28 -11.80 1.09
CA THR A 103 8.78 -12.71 0.05
C THR A 103 9.55 -12.63 -1.25
N SER A 104 10.34 -11.58 -1.51
CA SER A 104 11.22 -11.56 -2.69
C SER A 104 12.41 -12.50 -2.53
N ASN A 105 12.93 -12.99 -3.66
CA ASN A 105 14.15 -13.78 -3.70
C ASN A 105 15.39 -12.88 -3.44
N PRO A 106 16.21 -13.15 -2.40
CA PRO A 106 17.44 -12.40 -2.13
C PRO A 106 18.40 -12.32 -3.31
N LYS A 107 18.38 -13.29 -4.24
CA LYS A 107 19.23 -13.27 -5.44
C LYS A 107 18.90 -12.12 -6.40
N ILE A 108 17.67 -11.62 -6.37
CA ILE A 108 17.20 -10.52 -7.24
C ILE A 108 17.34 -9.18 -6.54
N LYS A 109 17.16 -9.18 -5.21
CA LYS A 109 17.34 -7.99 -4.38
C LYS A 109 17.83 -8.38 -3.00
N GLU A 110 19.15 -8.40 -2.82
CA GLU A 110 19.82 -8.86 -1.59
C GLU A 110 19.25 -8.20 -0.33
N ASN A 111 19.09 -6.88 -0.35
CA ASN A 111 18.56 -6.10 0.78
C ASN A 111 17.04 -5.86 0.70
N GLY A 112 16.36 -6.51 -0.23
CA GLY A 112 14.93 -6.32 -0.47
C GLY A 112 14.64 -5.07 -1.27
N PHE A 113 13.43 -5.01 -1.82
CA PHE A 113 12.99 -3.88 -2.62
C PHE A 113 12.78 -2.63 -1.77
N THR A 114 12.93 -1.48 -2.43
CA THR A 114 12.76 -0.15 -1.84
C THR A 114 11.79 0.66 -2.68
N GLU A 115 10.77 1.21 -2.03
CA GLU A 115 9.79 2.07 -2.67
C GLU A 115 9.97 3.50 -2.13
N PRO A 116 10.43 4.47 -2.95
CA PRO A 116 10.68 5.84 -2.49
C PRO A 116 9.47 6.51 -1.84
N THR A 117 8.28 6.30 -2.40
CA THR A 117 7.02 6.81 -1.84
C THR A 117 6.79 6.27 -0.43
N ALA A 118 7.00 4.96 -0.21
CA ALA A 118 6.90 4.35 1.11
C ALA A 118 7.82 5.01 2.12
N THR A 119 9.11 5.20 1.78
CA THR A 119 10.07 5.86 2.67
C THR A 119 9.61 7.25 3.08
N ILE A 120 9.01 8.02 2.18
CA ILE A 120 8.52 9.37 2.48
C ILE A 120 7.26 9.33 3.35
N VAL A 121 6.29 8.47 3.03
CA VAL A 121 5.03 8.37 3.79
C VAL A 121 5.27 7.89 5.21
N TRP A 122 6.05 6.81 5.39
CA TRP A 122 6.40 6.31 6.71
C TRP A 122 7.31 7.28 7.46
N GLY A 123 8.31 7.85 6.78
CA GLY A 123 9.19 8.86 7.36
C GLY A 123 8.42 10.09 7.85
N PHE A 124 7.42 10.54 7.10
CA PHE A 124 6.55 11.65 7.52
C PHE A 124 5.86 11.36 8.86
N MET A 125 5.24 10.19 9.01
CA MET A 125 4.56 9.83 10.26
C MET A 125 5.55 9.76 11.43
N VAL A 126 6.69 9.10 11.23
CA VAL A 126 7.71 8.92 12.27
C VAL A 126 8.34 10.26 12.69
N GLN A 127 8.75 11.09 11.72
CA GLN A 127 9.45 12.35 11.98
C GLN A 127 8.58 13.41 12.68
N ASN A 128 7.25 13.29 12.57
CA ASN A 128 6.30 14.20 13.20
C ASN A 128 5.61 13.56 14.42
N ASN A 129 6.14 12.45 14.95
CA ASN A 129 5.61 11.72 16.11
C ASN A 129 4.12 11.35 15.99
N ILE A 130 3.66 11.09 14.77
CA ILE A 130 2.28 10.69 14.48
C ILE A 130 2.15 9.18 14.68
N ASP A 131 1.16 8.72 15.45
CA ASP A 131 0.88 7.27 15.58
C ASP A 131 0.53 6.67 14.21
N PRO A 132 1.37 5.79 13.64
CA PRO A 132 1.10 5.21 12.33
C PRO A 132 -0.13 4.29 12.30
N ASN A 133 -0.69 3.92 13.47
CA ASN A 133 -1.94 3.17 13.53
C ASN A 133 -3.19 4.05 13.35
N SER A 134 -3.05 5.37 13.42
CA SER A 134 -4.11 6.30 13.04
C SER A 134 -4.29 6.41 11.51
N PHE A 135 -3.39 5.79 10.75
CA PHE A 135 -3.39 5.74 9.29
C PHE A 135 -3.62 4.32 8.81
N LEU A 136 -4.60 4.14 7.93
CA LEU A 136 -4.68 2.99 7.04
C LEU A 136 -4.16 3.40 5.67
N ILE A 137 -3.15 2.73 5.16
CA ILE A 137 -2.54 3.01 3.86
C ILE A 137 -2.98 1.95 2.86
N TRP A 138 -3.51 2.38 1.72
CA TRP A 138 -4.10 1.53 0.70
C TRP A 138 -3.96 2.13 -0.70
N ASN A 139 -4.51 1.46 -1.73
CA ASN A 139 -4.56 1.95 -3.11
C ASN A 139 -5.97 1.81 -3.69
N ALA A 140 -6.38 2.74 -4.54
CA ALA A 140 -7.67 2.68 -5.23
C ALA A 140 -7.79 1.43 -6.10
N PHE A 141 -6.72 1.05 -6.78
CA PHE A 141 -6.56 -0.27 -7.39
C PHE A 141 -5.64 -1.14 -6.52
N PRO A 142 -6.17 -2.14 -5.80
CA PRO A 142 -5.42 -2.82 -4.74
C PRO A 142 -4.36 -3.81 -5.26
N TRP A 143 -4.38 -4.17 -6.54
CA TRP A 143 -3.46 -5.14 -7.13
C TRP A 143 -2.29 -4.46 -7.84
N HIS A 144 -1.36 -5.26 -8.34
CA HIS A 144 -0.17 -4.77 -9.04
C HIS A 144 -0.30 -4.95 -10.56
N PRO A 145 -0.66 -3.91 -11.30
CA PRO A 145 -0.69 -3.95 -12.75
C PRO A 145 0.73 -3.78 -13.32
N PHE A 146 1.10 -4.62 -14.27
CA PHE A 146 2.43 -4.62 -14.89
C PHE A 146 2.37 -4.58 -16.42
N HIS A 147 3.49 -4.25 -17.07
CA HIS A 147 3.62 -4.30 -18.52
C HIS A 147 4.05 -5.69 -18.99
N GLN A 148 3.23 -6.36 -19.80
CA GLN A 148 3.54 -7.71 -20.28
C GLN A 148 4.86 -7.78 -21.07
N ASN A 149 5.16 -6.76 -21.88
CA ASN A 149 6.38 -6.69 -22.68
C ASN A 149 7.65 -6.33 -21.88
N ARG A 150 7.50 -5.83 -20.65
CA ARG A 150 8.63 -5.50 -19.76
C ARG A 150 8.79 -6.47 -18.59
N GLY A 151 7.91 -7.45 -18.48
CA GLY A 151 7.87 -8.40 -17.37
C GLY A 151 7.16 -7.89 -16.12
N ILE A 152 7.01 -8.79 -15.15
CA ILE A 152 6.23 -8.54 -13.93
C ILE A 152 6.86 -7.50 -13.01
N LEU A 153 8.18 -7.30 -13.05
CA LEU A 153 8.89 -6.24 -12.31
C LEU A 153 8.80 -4.87 -13.02
N SER A 154 7.59 -4.49 -13.41
CA SER A 154 7.29 -3.20 -14.02
C SER A 154 5.94 -2.70 -13.53
N ASN A 155 5.77 -1.37 -13.45
CA ASN A 155 4.50 -0.77 -13.06
C ASN A 155 3.80 -0.21 -14.30
N ARG A 156 2.48 -0.42 -14.41
CA ARG A 156 1.63 0.34 -15.35
C ARG A 156 0.50 1.05 -14.59
N THR A 157 -0.17 1.97 -15.26
CA THR A 157 -1.46 2.49 -14.77
C THR A 157 -2.57 1.47 -15.00
N PRO A 158 -3.46 1.23 -14.02
CA PRO A 158 -4.65 0.41 -14.24
C PRO A 158 -5.52 1.00 -15.35
N LYS A 159 -6.23 0.13 -16.08
CA LYS A 159 -7.14 0.55 -17.15
C LYS A 159 -8.50 0.98 -16.57
N PRO A 160 -9.28 1.81 -17.30
CA PRO A 160 -10.65 2.18 -16.92
C PRO A 160 -11.53 1.02 -16.44
N ASP A 161 -11.53 -0.10 -17.17
CA ASP A 161 -12.33 -1.29 -16.85
C ASP A 161 -11.86 -2.02 -15.58
N GLU A 162 -10.57 -1.96 -15.27
CA GLU A 162 -9.99 -2.58 -14.08
C GLU A 162 -10.32 -1.80 -12.80
N PHE A 163 -10.49 -0.48 -12.89
CA PHE A 163 -10.85 0.36 -11.74
C PHE A 163 -12.19 -0.03 -11.13
N SER A 164 -13.17 -0.42 -11.95
CA SER A 164 -14.49 -0.86 -11.48
C SER A 164 -14.39 -2.03 -10.47
N LYS A 165 -13.39 -2.91 -10.63
CA LYS A 165 -13.15 -4.03 -9.70
C LYS A 165 -12.47 -3.56 -8.41
N GLY A 166 -11.59 -2.57 -8.50
CA GLY A 166 -10.96 -1.92 -7.34
C GLY A 166 -11.99 -1.21 -6.47
N LEU A 167 -12.98 -0.53 -7.09
CA LEU A 167 -14.03 0.21 -6.39
C LEU A 167 -14.77 -0.62 -5.35
N LYS A 168 -15.19 -1.83 -5.72
CA LYS A 168 -15.91 -2.72 -4.78
C LYS A 168 -15.07 -3.05 -3.55
N ILE A 169 -13.78 -3.35 -3.75
CA ILE A 169 -12.84 -3.61 -2.65
C ILE A 169 -12.66 -2.37 -1.79
N LEU A 170 -12.54 -1.19 -2.41
CA LEU A 170 -12.36 0.05 -1.69
C LEU A 170 -13.58 0.40 -0.82
N HIS A 171 -14.80 0.20 -1.31
CA HIS A 171 -16.01 0.36 -0.50
C HIS A 171 -16.04 -0.59 0.69
N ASP A 172 -15.72 -1.87 0.49
CA ASP A 172 -15.63 -2.84 1.58
C ASP A 172 -14.58 -2.39 2.62
N LEU A 173 -13.44 -1.85 2.18
CA LEU A 173 -12.40 -1.32 3.07
C LEU A 173 -12.87 -0.10 3.84
N ILE A 174 -13.50 0.89 3.19
CA ILE A 174 -14.02 2.09 3.85
C ILE A 174 -15.04 1.71 4.91
N LYS A 175 -15.97 0.79 4.60
CA LYS A 175 -16.94 0.27 5.56
C LYS A 175 -16.27 -0.45 6.74
N LEU A 176 -15.22 -1.23 6.47
CA LEU A 176 -14.46 -1.95 7.49
C LEU A 176 -13.64 -1.02 8.39
N SER A 177 -13.11 0.07 7.84
CA SER A 177 -12.13 0.94 8.52
C SER A 177 -12.74 2.20 9.13
N GLY A 178 -13.88 2.68 8.64
CA GLY A 178 -14.57 3.87 9.14
C GLY A 178 -13.69 5.13 9.25
N PRO A 179 -12.88 5.49 8.23
CA PRO A 179 -11.97 6.63 8.33
C PRO A 179 -12.75 7.94 8.41
N LYS A 180 -12.24 8.91 9.19
CA LYS A 180 -12.81 10.27 9.27
C LYS A 180 -12.50 11.09 8.01
N LYS A 181 -11.30 10.90 7.46
CA LYS A 181 -10.82 11.60 6.26
C LYS A 181 -10.18 10.60 5.30
N ILE A 182 -10.48 10.73 4.02
CA ILE A 182 -9.83 9.99 2.93
C ILE A 182 -8.90 10.95 2.21
N ILE A 183 -7.62 10.57 2.06
CA ILE A 183 -6.57 11.39 1.49
C ILE A 183 -6.03 10.71 0.23
N ALA A 184 -6.21 11.36 -0.92
CA ALA A 184 -5.74 10.90 -2.22
C ALA A 184 -4.30 11.37 -2.47
N ILE A 185 -3.38 10.43 -2.68
CA ILE A 185 -1.97 10.72 -2.92
C ILE A 185 -1.73 10.83 -4.43
N GLY A 186 -1.70 12.07 -4.92
CA GLY A 186 -1.49 12.40 -6.33
C GLY A 186 -2.78 12.53 -7.14
N GLU A 187 -2.61 13.04 -8.37
CA GLU A 187 -3.74 13.37 -9.27
C GLU A 187 -4.55 12.14 -9.66
N LYS A 188 -3.87 11.03 -10.00
CA LYS A 188 -4.54 9.83 -10.48
C LYS A 188 -5.46 9.21 -9.42
N ALA A 189 -4.96 9.08 -8.18
CA ALA A 189 -5.77 8.60 -7.07
C ALA A 189 -6.97 9.53 -6.81
N HIS A 190 -6.76 10.85 -6.89
CA HIS A 190 -7.83 11.83 -6.70
C HIS A 190 -8.93 11.72 -7.76
N LEU A 191 -8.54 11.68 -9.05
CA LEU A 191 -9.48 11.52 -10.16
C LEU A 191 -10.29 10.23 -10.03
N GLN A 192 -9.62 9.11 -9.73
CA GLN A 192 -10.28 7.83 -9.53
C GLN A 192 -11.31 7.89 -8.40
N LEU A 193 -10.97 8.49 -7.26
CA LEU A 193 -11.89 8.61 -6.14
C LEU A 193 -13.08 9.52 -6.48
N ASN A 194 -12.87 10.58 -7.25
CA ASN A 194 -13.95 11.46 -7.70
C ASN A 194 -14.89 10.75 -8.68
N GLU A 195 -14.36 9.98 -9.65
CA GLU A 195 -15.16 9.14 -10.54
C GLU A 195 -16.01 8.12 -9.77
N MET A 196 -15.50 7.67 -8.61
CA MET A 196 -16.20 6.75 -7.70
C MET A 196 -17.19 7.46 -6.75
N GLY A 197 -17.32 8.78 -6.82
CA GLY A 197 -18.16 9.56 -5.90
C GLY A 197 -17.65 9.58 -4.44
N ILE A 198 -16.37 9.28 -4.22
CA ILE A 198 -15.77 9.20 -2.89
C ILE A 198 -15.17 10.56 -2.53
N LYS A 199 -15.76 11.25 -1.56
CA LYS A 199 -15.22 12.52 -1.03
C LYS A 199 -13.82 12.28 -0.45
N ASN A 200 -12.86 13.05 -0.95
CA ASN A 200 -11.45 12.90 -0.58
C ASN A 200 -10.73 14.26 -0.61
N ILE A 201 -9.55 14.31 0.01
CA ILE A 201 -8.65 15.46 -0.01
C ILE A 201 -7.41 15.08 -0.81
N LYS A 202 -7.08 15.84 -1.86
CA LYS A 202 -5.88 15.60 -2.67
C LYS A 202 -4.63 16.15 -1.99
N VAL A 203 -3.57 15.36 -1.96
CA VAL A 203 -2.20 15.80 -1.66
C VAL A 203 -1.27 15.48 -2.82
N ARG A 204 -0.16 16.23 -2.93
CA ARG A 204 0.85 15.99 -3.96
C ARG A 204 1.49 14.63 -3.74
N HIS A 205 1.61 13.83 -4.80
CA HIS A 205 2.33 12.57 -4.73
C HIS A 205 3.80 12.80 -4.30
N PRO A 206 4.40 12.02 -3.39
CA PRO A 206 5.76 12.26 -2.89
C PRO A 206 6.87 12.15 -3.95
N ALA A 207 6.68 11.29 -4.96
CA ALA A 207 7.66 11.09 -6.03
C ALA A 207 7.84 12.31 -6.95
N ASN A 208 8.94 12.31 -7.73
CA ASN A 208 9.29 13.32 -8.73
C ASN A 208 9.28 14.74 -8.13
N GLY A 209 10.07 14.96 -7.08
CA GLY A 209 10.20 16.25 -6.39
C GLY A 209 9.01 16.66 -5.51
N GLY A 210 7.98 15.82 -5.39
CA GLY A 210 6.74 16.18 -4.67
C GLY A 210 6.81 16.09 -3.14
N ALA A 211 7.91 15.59 -2.57
CA ALA A 211 8.01 15.25 -1.15
C ALA A 211 7.78 16.41 -0.19
N GLY A 212 8.27 17.63 -0.50
CA GLY A 212 8.06 18.81 0.34
C GLY A 212 6.58 19.21 0.41
N LYS A 213 5.94 19.37 -0.75
CA LYS A 213 4.51 19.70 -0.84
C LYS A 213 3.62 18.65 -0.19
N PHE A 214 3.94 17.35 -0.35
CA PHE A 214 3.25 16.27 0.34
C PHE A 214 3.26 16.47 1.86
N ARG A 215 4.44 16.69 2.45
CA ARG A 215 4.58 16.84 3.91
C ARG A 215 3.78 18.03 4.44
N ASN A 216 3.89 19.19 3.79
CA ASN A 216 3.17 20.39 4.23
C ASN A 216 1.65 20.17 4.18
N GLN A 217 1.13 19.64 3.08
CA GLN A 217 -0.30 19.37 2.95
C GLN A 217 -0.80 18.31 3.95
N MET A 218 0.02 17.30 4.25
CA MET A 218 -0.33 16.30 5.26
C MET A 218 -0.38 16.91 6.67
N LEU A 219 0.56 17.80 7.03
CA LEU A 219 0.50 18.53 8.31
C LEU A 219 -0.77 19.36 8.41
N ASP A 220 -1.07 20.17 7.38
CA ASP A 220 -2.27 21.02 7.35
C ASP A 220 -3.56 20.21 7.57
N ILE A 221 -3.64 19.00 7.00
CA ILE A 221 -4.82 18.13 7.11
C ILE A 221 -4.96 17.56 8.54
N ILE A 222 -3.83 17.23 9.16
CA ILE A 222 -3.77 16.60 10.48
C ILE A 222 -4.00 17.61 11.59
N GLU A 223 -3.46 18.82 11.47
CA GLU A 223 -3.63 19.91 12.45
C GLU A 223 -5.04 20.48 12.48
N LYS A 224 -5.75 20.47 11.34
CA LYS A 224 -7.15 20.93 11.21
C LYS A 224 -8.16 19.83 11.59
N ASN A 225 -7.85 19.00 12.58
CA ASN A 225 -8.62 17.78 12.91
C ASN A 225 -8.75 17.58 14.42
#